data_AF-A0A9W9YT04-F1
#
_entry.id   AF-A0A9W9YT04-F1
#
_cell.length_a   1.000
_cell.length_b   1.000
_cell.length_c   1.000
_cell.angle_alpha   90.00
_cell.angle_beta   90.00
_cell.angle_gamma   90.00
#
_symmetry.space_group_name_H-M   'P 1'
#
loop_
_entity.id
_entity.type
_entity.pdbx_description
1 polymer ?
#
loop_
_entity_poly.entity_id
_entity_poly.type
_entity_poly.pdbx_seq_one_letter_code
_entity_poly.pdbx_strand_id
1 'polypeptide(L)'
;MRVVLASCVINKFLKILQLLVQEPAASFKAFLPNIIGLCMEQLYPILVEQPCPDIKCEFYELLHQLLLHNWRYFFASSLLARMSAGEETVENQPQFYCHNAVFKQNLEALENLNSKCKLYQKIIFKDSMLLQFVNVFLQALVYRSHDLLQEEITITLYNMAAVDFDSFYSVFLPQFLGGCEGLTDSQKSELGKNFTPDKDLPSFTQSIHRFVGDLRYYRLCNSSLPSGTVKF
;
A
#
# COMPACT_ATOMS: atom_id res chain seq x y z
N MET A 1 3.39 -16.68 -31.13
CA MET A 1 2.10 -17.42 -31.17
C MET A 1 1.89 -18.35 -29.96
N ARG A 2 2.82 -19.26 -29.63
CA ARG A 2 2.68 -20.16 -28.44
C ARG A 2 2.62 -19.44 -27.09
N VAL A 3 3.44 -18.41 -26.86
CA VAL A 3 3.45 -17.62 -25.61
C VAL A 3 2.13 -16.84 -25.40
N VAL A 4 1.53 -16.33 -26.48
CA VAL A 4 0.27 -15.58 -26.44
C VAL A 4 -0.92 -16.49 -26.11
N LEU A 5 -0.94 -17.71 -26.65
CA LEU A 5 -1.96 -18.71 -26.34
C LEU A 5 -1.88 -19.16 -24.87
N ALA A 6 -0.67 -19.39 -24.35
CA ALA A 6 -0.46 -19.73 -22.94
C ALA A 6 -0.96 -18.60 -22.01
N SER A 7 -0.66 -17.34 -22.33
CA SER A 7 -1.15 -16.17 -21.57
C SER A 7 -2.68 -16.07 -21.54
N CYS A 8 -3.35 -16.31 -22.68
CA CYS A 8 -4.83 -16.28 -22.74
C CYS A 8 -5.47 -17.40 -21.90
N VAL A 9 -4.89 -18.61 -21.90
CA VAL A 9 -5.35 -19.72 -21.08
C VAL A 9 -5.16 -19.42 -19.60
N ILE A 10 -4.01 -18.87 -19.21
CA ILE A 10 -3.74 -18.46 -17.82
C ILE A 10 -4.74 -17.38 -17.37
N ASN A 11 -5.00 -16.35 -18.19
CA ASN A 11 -5.99 -15.32 -17.86
C ASN A 11 -7.40 -15.90 -17.66
N LYS A 12 -7.82 -16.83 -18.54
CA LYS A 12 -9.11 -17.51 -18.37
C LYS A 12 -9.15 -18.35 -17.09
N PHE A 13 -8.06 -19.05 -16.77
CA PHE A 13 -7.94 -19.81 -15.53
C PHE A 13 -8.03 -18.91 -14.29
N LEU A 14 -7.31 -17.79 -14.26
CA LEU A 14 -7.39 -16.80 -13.18
C LEU A 14 -8.81 -16.25 -13.02
N LYS A 15 -9.50 -15.94 -14.13
CA LYS A 15 -10.92 -15.52 -14.10
C LYS A 15 -11.86 -16.58 -13.53
N ILE A 16 -11.63 -17.86 -13.85
CA ILE A 16 -12.40 -18.95 -13.25
C ILE A 16 -12.15 -19.00 -11.74
N LEU A 17 -10.90 -18.88 -11.30
CA LEU A 17 -10.58 -18.81 -9.87
C LEU A 17 -11.24 -17.58 -9.21
N GLN A 18 -11.26 -16.42 -9.87
CA GLN A 18 -11.92 -15.20 -9.38
C GLN A 18 -13.41 -15.45 -9.13
N LEU A 19 -14.10 -16.14 -10.04
CA LEU A 19 -15.51 -16.50 -9.85
C LEU A 19 -15.69 -17.50 -8.71
N LEU A 20 -14.82 -18.50 -8.61
CA LEU A 20 -14.90 -19.52 -7.56
C LEU A 20 -14.72 -18.95 -6.15
N VAL A 21 -13.84 -17.97 -5.96
CA VAL A 21 -13.61 -17.36 -4.63
C VAL A 21 -14.75 -16.43 -4.19
N GLN A 22 -15.60 -15.99 -5.13
CA GLN A 22 -16.80 -15.19 -4.82
C GLN A 22 -17.98 -16.04 -4.36
N GLU A 23 -18.00 -17.34 -4.71
CA GLU A 23 -19.11 -18.23 -4.41
C GLU A 23 -19.29 -18.46 -2.89
N PRO A 24 -20.47 -18.15 -2.32
CA PRO A 24 -20.67 -18.22 -0.87
C PRO A 24 -20.87 -19.66 -0.35
N ALA A 25 -21.09 -20.63 -1.24
CA ALA A 25 -21.43 -22.01 -0.88
C ALA A 25 -20.26 -22.72 -0.16
N ALA A 26 -20.62 -23.49 0.90
CA ALA A 26 -19.66 -24.11 1.80
C ALA A 26 -18.72 -25.12 1.10
N SER A 27 -19.19 -25.77 0.04
CA SER A 27 -18.38 -26.66 -0.80
C SER A 27 -17.21 -25.92 -1.45
N PHE A 28 -17.39 -24.67 -1.87
CA PHE A 28 -16.33 -23.86 -2.47
C PHE A 28 -15.34 -23.35 -1.43
N LYS A 29 -15.80 -23.06 -0.21
CA LYS A 29 -14.93 -22.68 0.91
C LYS A 29 -13.89 -23.74 1.27
N ALA A 30 -14.19 -25.02 1.04
CA ALA A 30 -13.24 -26.12 1.26
C ALA A 30 -12.02 -26.04 0.33
N PHE A 31 -12.13 -25.37 -0.83
CA PHE A 31 -11.02 -25.23 -1.78
C PHE A 31 -10.14 -24.00 -1.52
N LEU A 32 -10.58 -23.06 -0.67
CA LEU A 32 -9.82 -21.83 -0.38
C LEU A 32 -8.36 -22.07 0.06
N PRO A 33 -8.04 -23.04 0.95
CA PRO A 33 -6.65 -23.29 1.33
C PRO A 33 -5.77 -23.65 0.12
N ASN A 34 -6.31 -24.45 -0.81
CA ASN A 34 -5.58 -24.87 -2.01
C ASN A 34 -5.42 -23.73 -3.00
N ILE A 35 -6.44 -22.88 -3.15
CA ILE A 35 -6.36 -21.68 -4.00
C ILE A 35 -5.33 -20.70 -3.44
N ILE A 36 -5.31 -20.49 -2.12
CA ILE A 36 -4.34 -19.64 -1.44
C ILE A 36 -2.93 -20.21 -1.59
N GLY A 37 -2.75 -21.51 -1.36
CA GLY A 37 -1.46 -22.19 -1.57
C GLY A 37 -0.96 -22.05 -3.00
N LEU A 38 -1.83 -22.27 -3.99
CA LEU A 38 -1.51 -22.03 -5.40
C LEU A 38 -1.08 -20.58 -5.66
N CYS A 39 -1.83 -19.61 -5.12
CA CYS A 39 -1.53 -18.20 -5.33
C CYS A 39 -0.20 -17.78 -4.70
N MET A 40 0.03 -18.13 -3.44
CA MET A 40 1.17 -17.63 -2.67
C MET A 40 2.44 -18.46 -2.85
N GLU A 41 2.33 -19.78 -3.01
CA GLU A 41 3.49 -20.67 -3.08
C GLU A 41 3.94 -20.95 -4.51
N GLN A 42 3.05 -20.85 -5.50
CA GLN A 42 3.37 -21.18 -6.90
C GLN A 42 3.29 -19.97 -7.82
N LEU A 43 2.18 -19.23 -7.81
CA LEU A 43 1.97 -18.15 -8.78
C LEU A 43 2.76 -16.88 -8.42
N TYR A 44 2.75 -16.47 -7.15
CA TYR A 44 3.40 -15.24 -6.71
C TYR A 44 4.92 -15.21 -7.03
N PRO A 45 5.74 -16.24 -6.70
CA PRO A 45 7.17 -16.22 -7.00
C PRO A 45 7.46 -16.09 -8.50
N ILE A 46 6.66 -16.77 -9.33
CA ILE A 46 6.81 -16.73 -10.80
C ILE A 46 6.42 -15.35 -11.34
N LEU A 47 5.33 -14.77 -10.83
CA LEU A 47 4.81 -13.51 -11.35
C LEU A 47 5.67 -12.32 -10.95
N VAL A 48 6.25 -12.29 -9.74
CA VAL A 48 7.10 -11.17 -9.30
C VAL A 48 8.24 -10.92 -10.30
N GLU A 49 8.95 -11.98 -10.70
CA GLU A 49 10.13 -11.91 -11.57
C GLU A 49 9.80 -11.65 -13.05
N GLN A 50 8.55 -11.84 -13.49
CA GLN A 50 8.19 -11.83 -14.91
C GLN A 50 7.51 -10.52 -15.35
N PRO A 51 7.88 -9.92 -16.50
CA PRO A 51 7.25 -8.72 -17.04
C PRO A 51 5.97 -9.07 -17.81
N CYS A 52 4.96 -9.61 -17.13
CA CYS A 52 3.66 -10.01 -17.70
C CYS A 52 2.49 -9.18 -17.12
N PRO A 53 2.30 -7.92 -17.56
CA PRO A 53 1.35 -7.00 -16.92
C PRO A 53 -0.08 -7.51 -16.92
N ASP A 54 -0.58 -8.06 -18.03
CA ASP A 54 -1.97 -8.53 -18.13
C ASP A 54 -2.28 -9.64 -17.11
N ILE A 55 -1.35 -10.60 -16.97
CA ILE A 55 -1.49 -11.72 -16.03
C ILE A 55 -1.38 -11.20 -14.59
N LYS A 56 -0.47 -10.25 -14.32
CA LYS A 56 -0.36 -9.58 -13.02
C LYS A 56 -1.66 -8.90 -12.62
N CYS A 57 -2.32 -8.19 -13.54
CA CYS A 57 -3.61 -7.55 -13.25
C CYS A 57 -4.67 -8.57 -12.86
N GLU A 58 -4.84 -9.64 -13.65
CA GLU A 58 -5.82 -10.70 -13.36
C GLU A 58 -5.49 -11.47 -12.07
N PHE A 59 -4.21 -11.61 -11.74
CA PHE A 59 -3.75 -12.21 -10.49
C PHE A 59 -4.04 -11.31 -9.27
N TYR A 60 -3.75 -10.01 -9.35
CA TYR A 60 -4.09 -9.08 -8.27
C TYR A 60 -5.60 -8.93 -8.10
N GLU A 61 -6.37 -8.97 -9.18
CA GLU A 61 -7.83 -9.05 -9.11
C GLU A 61 -8.28 -10.32 -8.36
N LEU A 62 -7.66 -11.47 -8.65
CA LEU A 62 -7.94 -12.71 -7.91
C LEU A 62 -7.65 -12.54 -6.42
N LEU A 63 -6.49 -12.00 -6.04
CA LEU A 63 -6.15 -11.75 -4.63
C LEU A 63 -7.15 -10.79 -3.98
N HIS A 64 -7.55 -9.73 -4.69
CA HIS A 64 -8.56 -8.77 -4.23
C HIS A 64 -9.90 -9.47 -3.97
N GLN A 65 -10.43 -10.22 -4.93
CA GLN A 65 -11.70 -10.95 -4.78
C GLN A 65 -11.63 -11.98 -3.64
N LEU A 66 -10.51 -12.69 -3.55
CA LEU A 66 -10.28 -13.69 -2.51
C LEU A 66 -10.31 -13.04 -1.12
N LEU A 67 -9.65 -11.90 -0.94
CA LEU A 67 -9.67 -11.14 0.31
C LEU A 67 -11.05 -10.52 0.59
N LEU A 68 -11.68 -9.88 -0.40
CA LEU A 68 -12.96 -9.18 -0.26
C LEU A 68 -14.09 -10.12 0.20
N HIS A 69 -14.18 -11.29 -0.43
CA HIS A 69 -15.24 -12.27 -0.16
C HIS A 69 -14.92 -13.21 0.99
N ASN A 70 -13.63 -13.47 1.27
CA ASN A 70 -13.20 -14.47 2.25
C ASN A 70 -12.37 -13.89 3.40
N TRP A 71 -12.46 -12.59 3.68
CA TRP A 71 -11.68 -11.93 4.74
C TRP A 71 -11.70 -12.68 6.09
N ARG A 72 -12.84 -13.26 6.49
CA ARG A 72 -12.95 -14.03 7.75
C ARG A 72 -12.00 -15.22 7.82
N TYR A 73 -11.63 -15.80 6.68
CA TYR A 73 -10.64 -16.87 6.61
C TYR A 73 -9.26 -16.35 7.03
N PHE A 74 -8.85 -15.18 6.54
CA PHE A 74 -7.54 -14.55 6.85
C PHE A 74 -7.44 -14.01 8.27
N PHE A 75 -8.55 -13.48 8.78
CA PHE A 75 -8.60 -12.82 10.09
C PHE A 75 -9.13 -13.73 11.21
N ALA A 76 -9.23 -15.03 10.98
CA ALA A 76 -9.34 -16.01 12.05
C ALA A 76 -8.04 -16.02 12.86
N SER A 77 -8.14 -16.09 14.19
CA SER A 77 -7.05 -15.85 15.15
C SER A 77 -5.77 -16.69 14.96
N SER A 78 -5.79 -17.70 14.09
CA SER A 78 -4.68 -18.63 13.82
C SER A 78 -3.77 -18.27 12.64
N LEU A 79 -4.19 -17.41 11.70
CA LEU A 79 -3.43 -17.15 10.45
C LEU A 79 -2.49 -15.94 10.51
N LEU A 80 -2.74 -15.01 11.43
CA LEU A 80 -2.04 -13.73 11.49
C LEU A 80 -0.57 -13.87 11.96
N ALA A 81 -0.17 -14.99 12.57
CA ALA A 81 1.19 -15.19 13.09
C ALA A 81 2.29 -15.38 12.01
N ARG A 82 1.96 -15.41 10.71
CA ARG A 82 2.87 -15.86 9.65
C ARG A 82 3.35 -14.78 8.67
N MET A 83 2.98 -13.51 8.83
CA MET A 83 3.14 -12.47 7.79
C MET A 83 4.20 -11.38 8.09
N SER A 84 5.27 -11.69 8.83
CA SER A 84 6.38 -10.75 9.07
C SER A 84 7.65 -11.15 8.30
N ALA A 85 7.64 -10.98 6.98
CA ALA A 85 8.87 -10.89 6.17
C ALA A 85 8.54 -10.39 4.77
N GLY A 86 9.16 -9.28 4.35
CA GLY A 86 9.17 -8.85 2.95
C GLY A 86 9.34 -7.35 2.76
N GLU A 87 10.59 -6.89 2.69
CA GLU A 87 10.96 -5.68 1.95
C GLU A 87 11.14 -6.06 0.47
N GLU A 88 10.73 -5.21 -0.47
CA GLU A 88 11.54 -4.82 -1.63
C GLU A 88 10.82 -3.78 -2.51
N THR A 89 11.63 -2.84 -3.02
CA THR A 89 11.32 -1.70 -3.90
C THR A 89 11.08 -2.09 -5.36
N VAL A 90 10.22 -1.38 -6.10
CA VAL A 90 10.04 -1.60 -7.55
C VAL A 90 9.93 -0.28 -8.34
N GLU A 91 10.81 -0.12 -9.35
CA GLU A 91 10.65 0.78 -10.49
C GLU A 91 10.20 -0.04 -11.73
N ASN A 92 9.27 0.50 -12.57
CA ASN A 92 9.26 0.36 -14.05
C ASN A 92 8.01 1.00 -14.73
N GLN A 93 8.19 1.53 -15.95
CA GLN A 93 7.35 2.60 -16.55
C GLN A 93 6.19 2.24 -17.55
N PRO A 94 5.93 1.02 -18.07
CA PRO A 94 4.73 0.75 -18.90
C PRO A 94 3.50 0.27 -18.11
N GLN A 95 3.65 0.23 -16.78
CA GLN A 95 2.86 -0.51 -15.82
C GLN A 95 1.74 0.33 -15.16
N PHE A 96 1.73 1.64 -15.40
CA PHE A 96 1.01 2.63 -14.61
C PHE A 96 -0.51 2.49 -14.58
N TYR A 97 -1.17 2.06 -15.67
CA TYR A 97 -2.64 1.95 -15.66
C TYR A 97 -3.14 0.79 -14.79
N CYS A 98 -2.50 -0.38 -14.89
CA CYS A 98 -2.80 -1.51 -14.02
C CYS A 98 -2.34 -1.25 -12.59
N HIS A 99 -1.19 -0.59 -12.40
CA HIS A 99 -0.72 -0.25 -11.06
C HIS A 99 -1.65 0.73 -10.35
N ASN A 100 -2.18 1.75 -11.03
CA ASN A 100 -3.16 2.65 -10.43
C ASN A 100 -4.47 1.92 -10.07
N ALA A 101 -4.96 1.05 -10.95
CA ALA A 101 -6.17 0.26 -10.67
C ALA A 101 -5.95 -0.68 -9.47
N VAL A 102 -4.84 -1.41 -9.44
CA VAL A 102 -4.47 -2.30 -8.33
C VAL A 102 -4.21 -1.53 -7.04
N PHE A 103 -3.58 -0.35 -7.13
CA PHE A 103 -3.33 0.51 -5.97
C PHE A 103 -4.66 1.02 -5.38
N LYS A 104 -5.59 1.47 -6.22
CA LYS A 104 -6.94 1.83 -5.79
C LYS A 104 -7.67 0.65 -5.17
N GLN A 105 -7.62 -0.53 -5.79
CA GLN A 105 -8.21 -1.75 -5.23
C GLN A 105 -7.62 -2.13 -3.87
N ASN A 106 -6.32 -1.92 -3.68
CA ASN A 106 -5.66 -2.16 -2.40
C ASN A 106 -6.12 -1.16 -1.33
N LEU A 107 -6.22 0.13 -1.65
CA LEU A 107 -6.80 1.14 -0.75
C LEU A 107 -8.23 0.77 -0.36
N GLU A 108 -9.08 0.47 -1.34
CA GLU A 108 -10.46 0.05 -1.10
C GLU A 108 -10.53 -1.21 -0.26
N ALA A 109 -9.67 -2.19 -0.50
CA ALA A 109 -9.60 -3.41 0.31
C ALA A 109 -9.21 -3.12 1.76
N LEU A 110 -8.19 -2.28 1.99
CA LEU A 110 -7.76 -1.89 3.32
C LEU A 110 -8.88 -1.16 4.09
N GLU A 111 -9.55 -0.20 3.45
CA GLU A 111 -10.68 0.51 4.07
C GLU A 111 -11.91 -0.39 4.30
N ASN A 112 -12.21 -1.29 3.36
CA ASN A 112 -13.29 -2.27 3.52
C ASN A 112 -13.00 -3.25 4.67
N LEU A 113 -11.75 -3.70 4.81
CA LEU A 113 -11.35 -4.56 5.93
C LEU A 113 -11.39 -3.78 7.25
N ASN A 114 -10.89 -2.54 7.25
CA ASN A 114 -10.92 -1.71 8.44
C ASN A 114 -12.36 -1.43 8.92
N SER A 115 -13.28 -1.11 8.01
CA SER A 115 -14.69 -0.91 8.35
C SER A 115 -15.36 -2.18 8.88
N LYS A 116 -15.08 -3.35 8.29
CA LYS A 116 -15.70 -4.64 8.67
C LYS A 116 -15.13 -5.24 9.96
N CYS A 117 -13.81 -5.18 10.15
CA CYS A 117 -13.13 -5.95 11.20
C CYS A 117 -12.16 -5.14 12.07
N LYS A 118 -12.13 -3.81 11.90
CA LYS A 118 -11.20 -2.93 12.63
C LYS A 118 -9.75 -3.36 12.41
N LEU A 119 -9.42 -3.63 11.14
CA LEU A 119 -8.12 -4.12 10.68
C LEU A 119 -6.98 -3.33 11.30
N TYR A 120 -7.04 -1.99 11.24
CA TYR A 120 -5.92 -1.16 11.68
C TYR A 120 -5.69 -1.24 13.20
N GLN A 121 -6.72 -1.63 13.98
CA GLN A 121 -6.61 -1.86 15.42
C GLN A 121 -6.18 -3.29 15.79
N LYS A 122 -6.05 -4.22 14.83
CA LYS A 122 -5.56 -5.57 15.10
C LYS A 122 -4.06 -5.52 15.38
N ILE A 123 -3.64 -6.06 16.52
CA ILE A 123 -2.24 -6.05 17.02
C ILE A 123 -1.24 -6.39 15.91
N ILE A 124 -1.48 -7.46 15.16
CA ILE A 124 -0.54 -7.91 14.13
C ILE A 124 -0.42 -6.91 12.97
N PHE A 125 -1.54 -6.31 12.55
CA PHE A 125 -1.49 -5.27 11.52
C PHE A 125 -0.81 -4.01 12.08
N LYS A 126 -1.21 -3.57 13.29
CA LYS A 126 -0.67 -2.40 13.97
C LYS A 126 0.86 -2.50 14.14
N ASP A 127 1.34 -3.64 14.60
CA ASP A 127 2.74 -3.80 15.01
C ASP A 127 3.65 -4.17 13.84
N SER A 128 3.15 -4.88 12.82
CA SER A 128 3.99 -5.39 11.72
C SER A 128 3.86 -4.63 10.41
N MET A 129 2.70 -4.02 10.12
CA MET A 129 2.38 -3.54 8.77
C MET A 129 1.98 -2.07 8.72
N LEU A 130 1.30 -1.55 9.75
CA LEU A 130 0.69 -0.22 9.72
C LEU A 130 1.70 0.86 9.34
N LEU A 131 2.86 0.89 10.00
CA LEU A 131 3.91 1.88 9.71
C LEU A 131 4.46 1.78 8.28
N GLN A 132 4.57 0.56 7.73
CA GLN A 132 5.02 0.37 6.36
C GLN A 132 4.02 0.94 5.36
N PHE A 133 2.72 0.69 5.56
CA PHE A 133 1.66 1.27 4.73
C PHE A 133 1.61 2.79 4.84
N VAL A 134 1.68 3.34 6.07
CA VAL A 134 1.72 4.80 6.28
C VAL A 134 2.92 5.41 5.53
N ASN A 135 4.09 4.77 5.59
CA ASN A 135 5.27 5.22 4.84
C ASN A 135 5.03 5.20 3.32
N VAL A 136 4.54 4.09 2.76
CA VAL A 136 4.26 3.96 1.32
C VAL A 136 3.28 5.01 0.84
N PHE A 137 2.20 5.24 1.59
CA PHE A 137 1.18 6.23 1.23
C PHE A 137 1.70 7.67 1.33
N LEU A 138 2.47 7.99 2.37
CA LEU A 138 3.07 9.32 2.49
C LEU A 138 4.12 9.56 1.38
N GLN A 139 4.92 8.55 1.04
CA GLN A 139 5.82 8.60 -0.11
C GLN A 139 5.06 8.76 -1.43
N ALA A 140 3.93 8.06 -1.61
CA ALA A 140 3.11 8.17 -2.82
C ALA A 140 2.64 9.61 -3.04
N LEU A 141 2.23 10.31 -1.97
CA LEU A 141 1.88 11.74 -1.99
C LEU A 141 3.09 12.63 -2.30
N VAL A 142 4.25 12.36 -1.68
CA VAL A 142 5.48 13.14 -1.89
C VAL A 142 5.98 13.05 -3.33
N TYR A 143 5.98 11.85 -3.91
CA TYR A 143 6.48 11.64 -5.27
C TYR A 143 5.44 11.88 -6.37
N ARG A 144 4.19 12.21 -6.02
CA ARG A 144 3.08 12.37 -6.99
C ARG A 144 2.89 11.16 -7.90
N SER A 145 3.15 9.96 -7.37
CA SER A 145 3.09 8.73 -8.15
C SER A 145 1.65 8.34 -8.53
N HIS A 146 0.67 8.77 -7.72
CA HIS A 146 -0.75 8.40 -7.82
C HIS A 146 -1.66 9.62 -7.57
N ASP A 147 -1.38 10.76 -8.22
CA ASP A 147 -2.08 12.04 -7.99
C ASP A 147 -3.62 11.95 -8.14
N LEU A 148 -4.11 11.04 -9.00
CA LEU A 148 -5.56 10.83 -9.17
C LEU A 148 -6.24 10.22 -7.93
N LEU A 149 -5.46 9.64 -7.01
CA LEU A 149 -5.94 8.97 -5.79
C LEU A 149 -5.54 9.74 -4.54
N GLN A 150 -5.16 11.01 -4.67
CA GLN A 150 -4.60 11.81 -3.57
C GLN A 150 -5.56 11.89 -2.37
N GLU A 151 -6.86 12.04 -2.64
CA GLU A 151 -7.88 12.13 -1.60
C GLU A 151 -8.07 10.80 -0.88
N GLU A 152 -8.21 9.70 -1.61
CA GLU A 152 -8.33 8.34 -1.05
C GLU A 152 -7.09 7.97 -0.22
N ILE A 153 -5.89 8.27 -0.72
CA ILE A 153 -4.63 8.04 0.01
C ILE A 153 -4.63 8.84 1.33
N THR A 154 -5.06 10.10 1.30
CA THR A 154 -5.05 10.97 2.48
C THR A 154 -6.07 10.52 3.53
N ILE A 155 -7.25 10.07 3.10
CA ILE A 155 -8.27 9.48 3.99
C ILE A 155 -7.75 8.20 4.63
N THR A 156 -7.12 7.31 3.85
CA THR A 156 -6.52 6.07 4.39
C THR A 156 -5.39 6.37 5.38
N LEU A 157 -4.53 7.34 5.08
CA LEU A 157 -3.50 7.82 6.02
C LEU A 157 -4.11 8.32 7.33
N TYR A 158 -5.18 9.12 7.27
CA TYR A 158 -5.89 9.57 8.46
C TYR A 158 -6.43 8.39 9.27
N ASN A 159 -7.11 7.43 8.63
CA ASN A 159 -7.70 6.29 9.32
C ASN A 159 -6.63 5.40 10.00
N MET A 160 -5.44 5.29 9.40
CA MET A 160 -4.29 4.60 10.01
C MET A 160 -3.67 5.40 11.15
N ALA A 161 -3.47 6.71 10.98
CA ALA A 161 -2.96 7.59 12.03
C ALA A 161 -3.91 7.66 13.24
N ALA A 162 -5.23 7.62 13.00
CA ALA A 162 -6.26 7.67 14.02
C ALA A 162 -6.28 6.43 14.96
N VAL A 163 -5.57 5.35 14.60
CA VAL A 163 -5.35 4.22 15.52
C VAL A 163 -4.51 4.65 16.72
N ASP A 164 -3.52 5.52 16.49
CA ASP A 164 -2.55 5.94 17.50
C ASP A 164 -1.86 7.24 17.05
N PHE A 165 -2.59 8.36 17.16
CA PHE A 165 -2.06 9.67 16.76
C PHE A 165 -0.79 10.02 17.52
N ASP A 166 -0.69 9.63 18.78
CA ASP A 166 0.45 9.96 19.62
C ASP A 166 1.71 9.25 19.08
N SER A 167 1.61 7.98 18.70
CA SER A 167 2.70 7.26 18.01
C SER A 167 2.99 7.83 16.61
N PHE A 168 1.95 8.20 15.85
CA PHE A 168 2.13 8.81 14.53
C PHE A 168 2.97 10.10 14.61
N TYR A 169 2.65 10.99 15.54
CA TYR A 169 3.35 12.28 15.71
C TYR A 169 4.71 12.17 16.39
N SER A 170 4.82 11.33 17.43
CA SER A 170 6.04 11.26 18.25
C SER A 170 7.08 10.27 17.76
N VAL A 171 6.68 9.25 17.00
CA VAL A 171 7.56 8.16 16.56
C VAL A 171 7.69 8.15 15.03
N PHE A 172 6.57 7.98 14.33
CA PHE A 172 6.60 7.78 12.88
C PHE A 172 7.10 9.02 12.13
N LEU A 173 6.50 10.20 12.38
CA LEU A 173 6.84 11.41 11.63
C LEU A 173 8.32 11.81 11.75
N PRO A 174 8.95 11.79 12.95
CA PRO A 174 10.39 12.02 13.07
C PRO A 174 11.24 10.98 12.33
N GLN A 175 10.87 9.69 12.38
CA GLN A 175 11.58 8.63 11.66
C GLN A 175 11.48 8.81 10.14
N PHE A 176 10.28 9.12 9.64
CA PHE A 176 10.03 9.41 8.24
C PHE A 176 10.88 10.59 7.74
N LEU A 177 10.90 11.70 8.49
CA LEU A 177 11.74 12.87 8.18
C LEU A 177 13.23 12.54 8.23
N GLY A 178 13.66 11.73 9.20
CA GLY A 178 15.03 11.23 9.29
C GLY A 178 15.47 10.52 8.01
N GLY A 179 14.61 9.64 7.48
CA GLY A 179 14.82 8.90 6.23
C GLY A 179 14.62 9.71 4.94
N CYS A 180 14.16 10.95 5.02
CA CYS A 180 13.99 11.79 3.83
C CYS A 180 15.34 12.27 3.29
N GLU A 181 15.71 11.79 2.11
CA GLU A 181 16.85 12.30 1.37
C GLU A 181 16.56 13.65 0.68
N GLY A 182 17.62 14.41 0.41
CA GLY A 182 17.56 15.69 -0.29
C GLY A 182 17.10 16.87 0.58
N LEU A 183 17.06 16.71 1.90
CA LEU A 183 16.75 17.76 2.87
C LEU A 183 17.86 17.88 3.92
N THR A 184 18.15 19.11 4.34
CA THR A 184 19.05 19.40 5.47
C THR A 184 18.38 19.08 6.80
N ASP A 185 19.17 18.85 7.85
CA ASP A 185 18.66 18.68 9.22
C ASP A 185 17.78 19.86 9.69
N SER A 186 18.13 21.10 9.31
CA SER A 186 17.32 22.28 9.62
C SER A 186 15.94 22.22 8.94
N GLN A 187 15.88 21.82 7.67
CA GLN A 187 14.61 21.71 6.94
C GLN A 187 13.76 20.56 7.49
N LYS A 188 14.38 19.42 7.85
CA LYS A 188 13.70 18.31 8.53
C LYS A 188 13.10 18.77 9.87
N SER A 189 13.86 19.51 10.67
CA SER A 189 13.38 20.07 11.94
C SER A 189 12.24 21.06 11.75
N GLU A 190 12.32 21.93 10.74
CA GLU A 190 11.29 22.92 10.43
C GLU A 190 9.98 22.24 9.96
N LEU A 191 10.06 21.26 9.07
CA LEU A 191 8.90 20.46 8.65
C LEU A 191 8.21 19.77 9.82
N GLY A 192 8.99 19.14 10.71
CA GLY A 192 8.45 18.47 11.89
C GLY A 192 7.76 19.44 12.86
N LYS A 193 8.34 20.63 13.09
CA LYS A 193 7.74 21.66 13.96
C LYS A 193 6.48 22.27 13.36
N ASN A 194 6.44 22.43 12.04
CA ASN A 194 5.31 23.04 11.36
C ASN A 194 4.14 22.06 11.17
N PHE A 195 4.38 20.74 11.28
CA PHE A 195 3.32 19.74 11.26
C PHE A 195 2.50 19.79 12.56
N THR A 196 1.29 20.34 12.49
CA THR A 196 0.40 20.45 13.64
C THR A 196 -0.21 19.08 13.98
N PRO A 197 -0.29 18.70 15.28
CA PRO A 197 -0.79 17.39 15.70
C PRO A 197 -2.33 17.33 15.68
N ASP A 198 -2.90 17.60 14.51
CA ASP A 198 -4.34 17.69 14.31
C ASP A 198 -4.99 16.30 14.37
N LYS A 199 -6.15 16.18 15.03
CA LYS A 199 -6.85 14.89 15.21
C LYS A 199 -8.16 14.79 14.43
N ASP A 200 -8.69 15.90 13.91
CA ASP A 200 -9.84 15.89 13.03
C ASP A 200 -9.41 15.76 11.56
N LEU A 201 -10.25 15.09 10.77
CA LEU A 201 -9.96 14.78 9.37
C LEU A 201 -9.68 16.04 8.51
N PRO A 202 -10.47 17.13 8.57
CA PRO A 202 -10.20 18.33 7.78
C PRO A 202 -8.82 18.94 8.06
N SER A 203 -8.50 19.18 9.34
CA SER A 203 -7.23 19.80 9.73
C SER A 203 -6.04 18.89 9.43
N PHE A 204 -6.16 17.58 9.69
CA PHE A 204 -5.15 16.60 9.35
C PHE A 204 -4.86 16.58 7.84
N THR A 205 -5.90 16.59 7.01
CA THR A 205 -5.79 16.59 5.54
C THR A 205 -5.04 17.84 5.06
N GLN A 206 -5.39 19.01 5.60
CA GLN A 206 -4.70 20.25 5.29
C GLN A 206 -3.23 20.21 5.70
N SER A 207 -2.93 19.67 6.89
CA SER A 207 -1.56 19.52 7.41
C SER A 207 -0.72 18.57 6.57
N ILE A 208 -1.28 17.43 6.12
CA ILE A 208 -0.61 16.52 5.18
C ILE A 208 -0.31 17.21 3.84
N HIS A 209 -1.27 17.91 3.25
CA HIS A 209 -1.05 18.60 1.97
C HIS A 209 0.02 19.69 2.07
N ARG A 210 -0.01 20.48 3.14
CA ARG A 210 1.02 21.51 3.41
C ARG A 210 2.39 20.85 3.59
N PHE A 211 2.49 19.84 4.45
CA PHE A 211 3.73 19.11 4.69
C PHE A 211 4.34 18.52 3.42
N VAL A 212 3.53 17.84 2.61
CA VAL A 212 3.95 17.28 1.32
C VAL A 212 4.39 18.38 0.36
N GLY A 213 3.68 19.51 0.33
CA GLY A 213 4.04 20.68 -0.47
C GLY A 213 5.41 21.26 -0.09
N ASP A 214 5.61 21.53 1.20
CA ASP A 214 6.83 22.12 1.74
C ASP A 214 8.04 21.20 1.55
N LEU A 215 7.88 19.90 1.82
CA LEU A 215 8.93 18.89 1.61
C LEU A 215 9.39 18.88 0.16
N ARG A 216 8.44 18.87 -0.78
CA ARG A 216 8.74 18.88 -2.22
C ARG A 216 9.39 20.18 -2.66
N TYR A 217 8.97 21.30 -2.10
CA TYR A 217 9.59 22.60 -2.35
C TYR A 217 11.05 22.62 -1.89
N TYR A 218 11.36 22.14 -0.68
CA TYR A 218 12.74 22.04 -0.21
C TYR A 218 13.61 21.15 -1.09
N ARG A 219 13.10 19.99 -1.53
CA ARG A 219 13.82 19.12 -2.47
C ARG A 219 14.12 19.83 -3.79
N LEU A 220 13.14 20.55 -4.34
CA LEU A 220 13.32 21.30 -5.57
C LEU A 220 14.37 22.40 -5.41
N CYS A 221 14.30 23.19 -4.34
CA CYS A 221 15.28 24.23 -4.04
C CYS A 221 16.70 23.64 -3.89
N ASN A 222 16.85 22.57 -3.11
CA ASN A 222 18.15 21.95 -2.88
C ASN A 222 18.74 21.34 -4.16
N SER A 223 17.90 20.73 -5.02
CA SER A 223 18.34 20.18 -6.31
C SER A 223 18.72 21.25 -7.34
N SER A 224 18.22 22.47 -7.17
CA SER A 224 18.51 23.61 -8.07
C SER A 224 19.79 24.35 -7.68
N LEU A 225 20.38 24.07 -6.51
CA LEU A 225 21.61 24.72 -6.04
C LEU A 225 22.86 24.02 -6.60
N PRO A 226 23.97 24.76 -6.82
CA PRO A 226 25.23 24.17 -7.25
C PRO A 226 25.74 23.10 -6.27
N SER A 227 26.31 22.02 -6.80
CA SER A 227 26.90 20.93 -6.01
C SER A 227 27.88 21.44 -4.96
N GLY A 228 27.65 21.09 -3.69
CA GLY A 228 28.48 21.52 -2.55
C GLY A 228 27.93 22.69 -1.73
N THR A 229 26.82 23.31 -2.15
CA THR A 229 26.18 24.42 -1.41
C THR A 229 25.36 23.94 -0.20
N VAL A 230 24.82 22.73 -0.27
CA VAL A 230 23.94 22.15 0.75
C VAL A 230 24.67 21.00 1.44
N LYS A 231 24.73 21.05 2.78
CA LYS A 231 25.18 19.93 3.62
C LYS A 231 23.93 19.22 4.14
N PHE A 232 23.76 17.97 3.72
CA PHE A 232 22.64 17.11 4.12
C PHE A 232 22.91 16.46 5.48
#